data_AF-A0A135L736-F1
#
_entry.id   AF-A0A135L736-F1
#
_cell.length_a   1.000
_cell.length_b   1.000
_cell.length_c   1.000
_cell.angle_alpha   90.00
_cell.angle_beta   90.00
_cell.angle_gamma   90.00
#
_symmetry.space_group_name_H-M   'P 1'
#
loop_
_entity.id
_entity.type
_entity.pdbx_description
1 polymer ?
#
loop_
_entity_poly.entity_id
_entity_poly.type
_entity_poly.pdbx_seq_one_letter_code
_entity_poly.pdbx_strand_id
1 'polypeptide(L)'
;MRQSRRIGVWFVILAIMLVSIGCSSQQEEQSKENQPVPVMVQQVERKTVEHTERYVGTIKANQDVLVLPKVSGKVQEVYVKQGDTVKEGQVLIKLDDRDLQDRLHQAEAAYQQALNGLTQAKEGKGSNLVQAESRLKQAEDAFQQAKKI
;
A
#
# COMPACT_ATOMS: atom_id res chain seq x y z
N MET A 1 -31.89 -128.41 -9.25
CA MET A 1 -30.70 -127.66 -9.70
C MET A 1 -30.95 -126.14 -9.77
N ARG A 2 -31.23 -125.45 -8.65
CA ARG A 2 -31.59 -124.01 -8.60
C ARG A 2 -30.64 -123.13 -7.77
N GLN A 3 -29.46 -123.62 -7.38
CA GLN A 3 -28.48 -122.88 -6.56
C GLN A 3 -27.26 -122.33 -7.33
N SER A 4 -26.84 -122.93 -8.45
CA SER A 4 -25.64 -122.49 -9.20
C SER A 4 -25.79 -121.17 -9.95
N ARG A 5 -27.02 -120.70 -10.22
CA ARG A 5 -27.29 -119.40 -10.88
C ARG A 5 -27.14 -118.20 -9.95
N ARG A 6 -27.17 -118.38 -8.63
CA ARG A 6 -27.07 -117.26 -7.65
C ARG A 6 -25.62 -116.84 -7.38
N ILE A 7 -24.67 -117.77 -7.47
CA ILE A 7 -23.24 -117.53 -7.27
C ILE A 7 -22.64 -116.73 -8.44
N GLY A 8 -23.07 -117.01 -9.67
CA GLY A 8 -22.65 -116.21 -10.85
C GLY A 8 -23.10 -114.75 -10.79
N VAL A 9 -24.29 -114.47 -10.24
CA VAL A 9 -24.80 -113.09 -10.08
C VAL A 9 -23.98 -112.32 -9.04
N TRP A 10 -23.57 -112.97 -7.94
CA TRP A 10 -22.71 -112.33 -6.93
C TRP A 10 -21.30 -112.03 -7.45
N PHE A 11 -20.74 -112.89 -8.30
CA PHE A 11 -19.42 -112.66 -8.90
C PHE A 11 -19.41 -111.46 -9.87
N VAL A 12 -20.51 -111.26 -10.61
CA VAL A 12 -20.68 -110.11 -11.53
C VAL A 12 -20.88 -108.81 -10.75
N ILE A 13 -21.59 -108.84 -9.62
CA ILE A 13 -21.78 -107.65 -8.75
C ILE A 13 -20.45 -107.24 -8.10
N LEU A 14 -19.63 -108.20 -7.68
CA LEU A 14 -18.30 -107.92 -7.10
C LEU A 14 -17.34 -107.32 -8.13
N ALA A 15 -17.38 -107.80 -9.38
CA ALA A 15 -16.57 -107.25 -10.47
C ALA A 15 -16.96 -105.81 -10.83
N ILE A 16 -18.24 -105.47 -10.80
CA ILE A 16 -18.74 -104.11 -11.06
C ILE A 16 -18.33 -103.13 -9.96
N MET A 17 -18.23 -103.58 -8.71
CA MET A 17 -17.84 -102.74 -7.57
C MET A 17 -16.35 -102.38 -7.55
N LEU A 18 -15.48 -103.22 -8.15
CA LEU A 18 -14.05 -102.93 -8.26
C LEU A 18 -13.72 -101.88 -9.33
N VAL A 19 -14.56 -101.70 -10.36
CA VAL A 19 -14.30 -100.73 -11.46
C VAL A 19 -14.56 -99.28 -11.01
N SER A 20 -15.42 -99.07 -10.01
CA SER A 20 -15.80 -97.73 -9.53
C SER A 20 -14.77 -97.02 -8.64
N ILE A 21 -13.70 -97.70 -8.18
CA ILE A 21 -12.69 -97.10 -7.28
C ILE A 21 -11.52 -96.45 -8.07
N GLY A 22 -11.45 -96.65 -9.39
CA GLY A 22 -10.32 -96.22 -10.23
C GLY A 22 -10.41 -94.81 -10.83
N CYS A 23 -11.44 -94.02 -10.54
CA CYS A 23 -11.57 -92.67 -11.09
C CYS A 23 -11.55 -91.62 -9.96
N SER A 24 -10.38 -91.47 -9.33
CA SER A 24 -10.10 -90.40 -8.36
C SER A 24 -9.22 -89.32 -8.99
N SER A 25 -9.82 -88.14 -9.16
CA SER A 25 -9.22 -86.80 -8.98
C SER A 25 -7.81 -86.55 -9.56
N GLN A 26 -7.77 -86.00 -10.78
CA GLN A 26 -6.64 -85.19 -11.25
C GLN A 26 -7.02 -83.72 -11.10
N GLN A 27 -6.48 -83.10 -10.06
CA GLN A 27 -6.67 -81.70 -9.71
C GLN A 27 -5.56 -80.91 -10.41
N GLU A 28 -5.89 -80.25 -11.52
CA GLU A 28 -5.00 -79.32 -12.20
C GLU A 28 -4.82 -78.07 -11.33
N GLU A 29 -3.61 -77.86 -10.82
CA GLU A 29 -3.19 -76.57 -10.29
C GLU A 29 -3.12 -75.57 -11.45
N GLN A 30 -4.20 -74.80 -11.63
CA GLN A 30 -4.23 -73.71 -12.59
C GLN A 30 -3.33 -72.58 -12.06
N SER A 31 -2.22 -72.36 -12.75
CA SER A 31 -1.27 -71.27 -12.49
C SER A 31 -2.01 -69.94 -12.36
N LYS A 32 -1.68 -69.14 -11.35
CA LYS A 32 -2.12 -67.75 -11.26
C LYS A 32 -1.63 -66.99 -12.48
N GLU A 33 -2.50 -66.91 -13.48
CA GLU A 33 -2.39 -66.06 -14.64
C GLU A 33 -2.21 -64.62 -14.16
N ASN A 34 -1.22 -63.95 -14.75
CA ASN A 34 -0.76 -62.61 -14.39
C ASN A 34 -1.86 -61.58 -14.73
N GLN A 35 -2.86 -61.45 -13.87
CA GLN A 35 -3.92 -60.47 -14.04
C GLN A 35 -3.33 -59.07 -13.88
N PRO A 36 -3.44 -58.19 -14.89
CA PRO A 36 -2.90 -56.85 -14.82
C PRO A 36 -3.58 -56.10 -13.67
N VAL A 37 -2.78 -55.65 -12.71
CA VAL A 37 -3.25 -54.84 -11.59
C VAL A 37 -3.66 -53.47 -12.15
N PRO A 38 -4.93 -53.06 -12.05
CA PRO A 38 -5.37 -51.77 -12.56
C PRO A 38 -4.69 -50.65 -11.77
N VAL A 39 -4.12 -49.68 -12.50
CA VAL A 39 -3.46 -48.49 -11.96
C VAL A 39 -4.12 -47.24 -12.49
N MET A 40 -4.19 -46.19 -11.67
CA MET A 40 -4.67 -44.89 -12.13
C MET A 40 -3.54 -44.14 -12.84
N VAL A 41 -3.83 -43.66 -14.04
CA VAL A 41 -2.93 -42.81 -14.82
C VAL A 41 -3.59 -41.47 -15.10
N GLN A 42 -2.79 -40.41 -15.19
CA GLN A 42 -3.23 -39.07 -15.58
C GLN A 42 -2.31 -38.55 -16.68
N GLN A 43 -2.89 -38.01 -17.76
CA GLN A 43 -2.13 -37.40 -18.84
C GLN A 43 -1.60 -36.02 -18.41
N VAL A 44 -0.30 -35.79 -18.60
CA VAL A 44 0.36 -34.53 -18.25
C VAL A 44 0.21 -33.53 -19.40
N GLU A 45 -0.23 -32.32 -19.09
CA GLU A 45 -0.29 -31.19 -20.01
C GLU A 45 0.61 -30.06 -19.54
N ARG A 46 1.34 -29.42 -20.46
CA ARG A 46 2.05 -28.17 -20.17
C ARG A 46 1.06 -27.02 -20.16
N LYS A 47 0.99 -26.32 -19.03
CA LYS A 47 0.24 -25.06 -18.88
C LYS A 47 1.18 -23.99 -18.32
N THR A 48 0.97 -22.75 -18.72
CA THR A 48 1.65 -21.60 -18.10
C THR A 48 1.10 -21.44 -16.69
N VAL A 49 2.00 -21.41 -15.71
CA VAL A 49 1.65 -21.16 -14.31
C VAL A 49 1.97 -19.71 -14.01
N GLU A 50 0.93 -18.92 -13.74
CA GLU A 50 1.10 -17.53 -13.31
C GLU A 50 1.56 -17.50 -11.85
N HIS A 51 2.77 -16.99 -11.60
CA HIS A 51 3.29 -16.77 -10.26
C HIS A 51 2.81 -15.40 -9.76
N THR A 52 1.81 -15.39 -8.90
CA THR A 52 1.33 -14.15 -8.26
C THR A 52 1.87 -14.06 -6.84
N GLU A 53 2.58 -12.97 -6.53
CA GLU A 53 3.01 -12.64 -5.18
C GLU A 53 2.10 -11.55 -4.60
N ARG A 54 1.70 -11.71 -3.34
CA ARG A 54 0.88 -10.72 -2.63
C ARG A 54 1.72 -10.05 -1.57
N TYR A 55 1.70 -8.73 -1.58
CA TYR A 55 2.38 -7.90 -0.61
C TYR A 55 1.37 -7.14 0.22
N VAL A 56 1.66 -7.01 1.51
CA VAL A 56 0.92 -6.14 2.42
C VAL A 56 1.80 -4.94 2.72
N GLY A 57 1.26 -3.75 2.51
CA GLY A 57 1.96 -2.48 2.74
C GLY A 57 1.08 -1.52 3.52
N THR A 58 1.70 -0.51 4.13
CA THR A 58 1.00 0.58 4.82
C THR A 58 1.12 1.85 4.00
N ILE A 59 0.01 2.57 3.85
CA ILE A 59 0.00 3.87 3.19
C ILE A 59 0.46 4.93 4.19
N LYS A 60 1.33 5.84 3.75
CA LYS A 60 1.76 7.01 4.52
C LYS A 60 1.46 8.29 3.73
N ALA A 61 1.24 9.39 4.45
CA ALA A 61 1.14 10.70 3.83
C ALA A 61 2.46 11.03 3.12
N ASN A 62 2.36 11.63 1.92
CA ASN A 62 3.55 12.09 1.19
C ASN A 62 4.30 13.17 1.98
N GLN A 63 3.55 14.04 2.66
CA GLN A 63 4.08 15.08 3.52
C GLN A 63 3.10 15.32 4.68
N ASP A 64 3.67 15.44 5.86
CA ASP A 64 2.97 15.85 7.07
C ASP A 64 3.72 17.06 7.62
N VAL A 65 3.04 18.21 7.69
CA VAL A 65 3.66 19.49 8.03
C VAL A 65 2.84 20.22 9.08
N LEU A 66 3.53 20.71 10.11
CA LEU A 66 2.93 21.57 11.11
C LEU A 66 2.93 23.00 10.60
N VAL A 67 1.74 23.56 10.36
CA VAL A 67 1.59 24.96 9.96
C VAL A 67 1.66 25.86 11.19
N LEU A 68 2.70 26.69 11.25
CA LEU A 68 2.94 27.64 12.33
C LEU A 68 2.99 29.08 11.80
N PRO A 69 2.45 30.06 12.55
CA PRO A 69 2.59 31.46 12.18
C PRO A 69 4.04 31.91 12.35
N LYS A 70 4.51 32.78 11.43
CA LYS A 70 5.87 33.35 11.48
C LYS A 70 6.04 34.37 12.62
N VAL A 71 4.95 35.01 13.03
CA VAL A 71 4.89 36.00 14.10
C VAL A 71 3.92 35.54 15.17
N SER A 72 4.22 35.88 16.42
CA SER A 72 3.27 35.65 17.52
C SER A 72 2.17 36.72 17.46
N GLY A 73 0.92 36.29 17.57
CA GLY A 73 -0.23 37.19 17.50
C GLY A 73 -1.51 36.48 17.95
N LYS A 74 -2.54 37.27 18.21
CA LYS A 74 -3.87 36.73 18.55
C LYS A 74 -4.56 36.27 17.26
N VAL A 75 -5.24 35.13 17.30
CA VAL A 75 -6.10 34.70 16.18
C VAL A 75 -7.31 35.62 16.11
N GLN A 76 -7.50 36.26 14.95
CA GLN A 76 -8.67 37.07 14.65
C GLN A 76 -9.78 36.22 14.05
N GLU A 77 -9.45 35.43 13.00
CA GLU A 77 -10.41 34.63 12.26
C GLU A 77 -9.79 33.29 11.81
N VAL A 78 -10.63 32.26 11.69
CA VAL A 78 -10.28 30.94 11.17
C VAL A 78 -11.18 30.64 9.98
N TYR A 79 -10.60 30.36 8.81
CA TYR A 79 -11.32 30.20 7.55
C TYR A 79 -11.57 28.74 7.14
N VAL A 80 -11.00 27.79 7.88
CA VAL A 80 -11.03 26.36 7.54
C VAL A 80 -11.48 25.53 8.73
N LYS A 81 -12.06 24.37 8.45
CA LYS A 81 -12.49 23.38 9.44
C LYS A 81 -11.63 22.13 9.35
N GLN A 82 -11.65 21.34 10.42
CA GLN A 82 -10.97 20.05 10.45
C GLN A 82 -11.51 19.12 9.36
N GLY A 83 -10.60 18.58 8.54
CA GLY A 83 -10.93 17.68 7.42
C GLY A 83 -11.10 18.40 6.07
N ASP A 84 -11.03 19.72 6.03
CA ASP A 84 -11.14 20.48 4.77
C ASP A 84 -9.91 20.25 3.88
N THR A 85 -10.15 20.13 2.57
CA THR A 85 -9.09 20.13 1.56
C THR A 85 -8.77 21.57 1.16
N VAL A 86 -7.50 21.96 1.29
CA VAL A 86 -7.04 23.32 1.00
C VAL A 86 -6.02 23.34 -0.14
N LYS A 87 -5.89 24.46 -0.81
CA LYS A 87 -4.92 24.67 -1.90
C LYS A 87 -3.73 25.50 -1.43
N GLU A 88 -2.63 25.41 -2.17
CA GLU A 88 -1.47 26.28 -1.95
C GLU A 88 -1.88 27.76 -2.04
N GLY A 89 -1.39 28.57 -1.09
CA GLY A 89 -1.71 29.99 -0.99
C GLY A 89 -3.07 30.31 -0.37
N GLN A 90 -3.90 29.31 -0.04
CA GLN A 90 -5.17 29.54 0.64
C GLN A 90 -4.95 30.02 2.07
N VAL A 91 -5.62 31.12 2.44
CA VAL A 91 -5.57 31.65 3.81
C VAL A 91 -6.33 30.71 4.74
N LEU A 92 -5.63 30.22 5.77
CA LEU A 92 -6.21 29.31 6.77
C LEU A 92 -6.70 30.07 8.01
N ILE A 93 -5.89 31.03 8.47
CA ILE A 93 -6.09 31.79 9.71
C ILE A 93 -5.64 33.22 9.46
N LYS A 94 -6.38 34.19 10.00
CA LYS A 94 -5.96 35.60 10.09
C LYS A 94 -5.58 35.92 11.52
N LEU A 95 -4.38 36.47 11.71
CA LEU A 95 -3.95 37.02 12.99
C LEU A 95 -4.32 38.49 13.08
N ASP A 96 -4.51 38.98 14.30
CA ASP A 96 -4.66 40.40 14.58
C ASP A 96 -3.32 41.11 14.31
N ASP A 97 -3.32 41.98 13.30
CA ASP A 97 -2.14 42.64 12.75
C ASP A 97 -2.14 44.15 13.00
N ARG A 98 -3.04 44.67 13.84
CA ARG A 98 -3.17 46.12 14.10
C ARG A 98 -1.86 46.78 14.51
N ASP A 99 -1.17 46.21 15.50
CA ASP A 99 0.12 46.74 15.97
C ASP A 99 1.21 46.69 14.88
N LEU A 100 1.15 45.70 13.99
CA LEU A 100 2.09 45.58 12.87
C LEU A 100 1.78 46.62 11.79
N GLN A 101 0.50 46.84 11.48
CA GLN A 101 0.06 47.88 10.56
C GLN A 101 0.42 49.27 11.07
N ASP A 102 0.22 49.55 12.35
CA ASP A 102 0.60 50.84 12.96
C ASP A 102 2.10 51.09 12.87
N ARG A 103 2.93 50.07 13.12
CA ARG A 103 4.39 50.16 12.95
C ARG A 103 4.79 50.38 11.50
N LEU A 104 4.12 49.72 10.56
CA LEU A 104 4.35 49.92 9.13
C LEU A 104 4.02 51.36 8.71
N HIS A 105 2.86 51.89 9.14
CA HIS A 105 2.47 53.27 8.88
C HIS A 105 3.44 54.28 9.49
N GLN A 106 3.93 54.04 10.71
CA GLN A 106 4.96 54.89 11.33
C GLN A 106 6.26 54.89 10.54
N ALA A 107 6.72 53.73 10.09
CA ALA A 107 7.92 53.61 9.27
C ALA A 107 7.76 54.28 7.89
N GLU A 108 6.58 54.14 7.28
CA GLU A 108 6.24 54.81 6.02
C GLU A 108 6.24 56.33 6.18
N ALA A 109 5.62 56.86 7.23
CA ALA A 109 5.63 58.28 7.52
C ALA A 109 7.05 58.83 7.73
N ALA A 110 7.90 58.09 8.45
CA ALA A 110 9.31 58.45 8.64
C ALA A 110 10.10 58.45 7.33
N TYR A 111 9.85 57.47 6.45
CA TYR A 111 10.43 57.42 5.10
C TYR A 111 10.01 58.63 4.25
N GLN A 112 8.72 58.96 4.23
CA GLN A 112 8.21 60.12 3.50
C GLN A 112 8.79 61.44 4.04
N GLN A 113 8.92 61.56 5.37
CA GLN A 113 9.56 62.72 5.98
C GLN A 113 11.03 62.86 5.56
N ALA A 114 11.79 61.75 5.57
CA ALA A 114 13.18 61.75 5.13
C ALA A 114 13.33 62.07 3.63
N LEU A 115 12.39 61.57 2.81
CA LEU A 115 12.34 61.86 1.38
C LEU A 115 12.10 63.36 1.12
N ASN A 116 11.13 63.96 1.81
CA ASN A 116 10.86 65.39 1.73
C ASN A 116 12.08 66.22 2.19
N GLY A 117 12.74 65.80 3.26
CA GLY A 117 13.98 66.44 3.72
C GLY A 117 15.12 66.37 2.71
N LEU A 118 15.25 65.25 1.98
CA LEU A 118 16.22 65.12 0.89
C LEU A 118 15.90 66.05 -0.27
N THR A 119 14.62 66.14 -0.67
CA THR A 119 14.17 67.06 -1.73
C THR A 119 14.49 68.51 -1.36
N GLN A 120 14.19 68.94 -0.13
CA GLN A 120 14.55 70.26 0.38
C GLN A 120 16.06 70.51 0.39
N ALA A 121 16.86 69.52 0.81
CA ALA A 121 18.31 69.63 0.81
C ALA A 121 18.92 69.73 -0.61
N LYS A 122 18.31 69.07 -1.60
CA LYS A 122 18.66 69.17 -3.02
C LYS A 122 18.35 70.54 -3.60
N GLU A 123 17.20 71.11 -3.26
CA GLU A 123 16.81 72.45 -3.70
C GLU A 123 17.70 73.54 -3.08
N GLY A 124 18.11 73.36 -1.81
CA GLY A 124 18.94 74.32 -1.07
C GLY A 124 20.42 74.40 -1.47
N LYS A 125 20.90 73.63 -2.47
CA LYS A 125 22.31 73.60 -2.95
C LYS A 125 23.37 73.59 -1.83
N GLY A 126 23.14 72.85 -0.74
CA GLY A 126 23.93 72.96 0.50
C GLY A 126 24.47 71.64 1.05
N SER A 127 25.54 71.76 1.83
CA SER A 127 26.40 70.76 2.49
C SER A 127 25.73 69.62 3.27
N ASN A 128 24.40 69.61 3.39
CA ASN A 128 23.64 68.65 4.17
C ASN A 128 23.06 67.50 3.33
N LEU A 129 23.34 67.45 2.01
CA LEU A 129 22.91 66.38 1.10
C LEU A 129 23.31 65.00 1.61
N VAL A 130 24.58 64.84 2.00
CA VAL A 130 25.11 63.55 2.50
C VAL A 130 24.36 63.09 3.77
N GLN A 131 23.98 64.04 4.64
CA GLN A 131 23.21 63.73 5.84
C GLN A 131 21.76 63.38 5.52
N ALA A 132 21.14 64.09 4.56
CA ALA A 132 19.77 63.81 4.13
C ALA A 132 19.66 62.46 3.40
N GLU A 133 20.64 62.12 2.56
CA GLU A 133 20.74 60.81 1.91
C GLU A 133 20.92 59.68 2.93
N SER A 134 21.78 59.89 3.93
CA SER A 134 21.97 58.92 5.02
C SER A 134 20.67 58.68 5.81
N ARG A 135 19.92 59.75 6.12
CA ARG A 135 18.62 59.65 6.80
C ARG A 135 17.57 58.93 5.95
N LEU A 136 17.52 59.22 4.64
CA LEU A 136 16.62 58.54 3.71
C LEU A 136 16.95 57.04 3.66
N LYS A 137 18.23 56.69 3.55
CA LYS A 137 18.66 55.29 3.53
C LYS A 137 18.29 54.55 4.82
N GLN A 138 18.49 55.17 5.98
CA GLN A 138 18.09 54.59 7.27
C GLN A 138 16.59 54.39 7.37
N ALA A 139 15.80 55.38 6.93
CA ALA A 139 14.34 55.29 6.94
C ALA A 139 13.82 54.26 5.93
N GLU A 140 14.47 54.14 4.77
CA GLU A 140 14.18 53.10 3.78
C GLU A 140 14.46 51.70 4.33
N ASP A 141 15.63 51.49 4.93
CA ASP A 141 15.98 50.21 5.54
C ASP A 141 14.99 49.83 6.65
N ALA A 142 14.58 50.78 7.49
CA ALA A 142 13.56 50.56 8.51
C ALA A 142 12.18 50.23 7.93
N PHE A 143 11.76 50.91 6.85
CA PHE A 143 10.51 50.61 6.16
C PHE A 143 10.53 49.22 5.51
N GLN A 144 11.65 48.84 4.87
CA GLN A 144 11.80 47.52 4.28
C GLN A 144 11.83 46.41 5.33
N GLN A 145 12.38 46.68 6.52
CA GLN A 145 12.32 45.76 7.66
C GLN A 145 10.87 45.59 8.13
N ALA A 146 10.13 46.69 8.31
CA ALA A 146 8.73 46.65 8.73
C ALA A 146 7.83 45.91 7.71
N LYS A 147 8.10 46.04 6.41
CA LYS A 147 7.35 45.37 5.33
C LYS A 147 7.62 43.86 5.22
N LYS A 148 8.75 43.38 5.73
CA LYS A 148 9.13 41.96 5.68
C LYS A 148 8.49 41.12 6.79
N ILE A 149 7.95 41.78 7.81
CA ILE A 149 7.24 41.17 8.94
C ILE A 149 5.82 40.83 8.48
#